data_AF-A0A4Q5VMK9-F1
#
_entry.id   AF-A0A4Q5VMK9-F1
#
_cell.length_a   1.000
_cell.length_b   1.000
_cell.length_c   1.000
_cell.angle_alpha   90.00
_cell.angle_beta   90.00
_cell.angle_gamma   90.00
#
_symmetry.space_group_name_H-M   'P 1'
#
loop_
_entity.id
_entity.type
_entity.pdbx_description
1 polymer ?
#
loop_
_entity_poly.entity_id
_entity_poly.type
_entity_poly.pdbx_seq_one_letter_code
_entity_poly.pdbx_strand_id
1 'polypeptide(L)'
;MIAIYPPVLDPKLIGTYPALTKAGGGYVWDAVLEYRVWCHPEQDAPDEDSDYYYYFDNYEEALLFSEQMAAAEEPLALVLQREYIDEPEPGQYVHFKEERITEWPAAFLSRPQRNERTIPDFMDPNAPTNRLDILRGIAIP
;
A
#
# COMPACT_ATOMS: atom_id res chain seq x y z
N MET A 1 -12.30 -18.85 -6.81
CA MET A 1 -11.71 -17.94 -5.81
C MET A 1 -11.63 -16.60 -6.48
N ILE A 2 -12.36 -15.61 -5.96
CA ILE A 2 -12.45 -14.27 -6.56
C ILE A 2 -11.26 -13.49 -6.01
N ALA A 3 -10.51 -12.82 -6.88
CA ALA A 3 -9.41 -11.93 -6.52
C ALA A 3 -9.78 -11.05 -5.32
N ILE A 4 -9.01 -11.12 -4.23
CA ILE A 4 -9.33 -10.47 -2.93
C ILE A 4 -8.86 -9.00 -2.92
N TYR A 5 -8.06 -8.59 -3.91
CA TYR A 5 -7.43 -7.28 -3.95
C TYR A 5 -7.99 -6.37 -5.07
N PRO A 6 -8.03 -5.04 -4.86
CA PRO A 6 -8.56 -4.08 -5.83
C PRO A 6 -7.79 -4.06 -7.16
N PRO A 7 -8.43 -3.79 -8.31
CA PRO A 7 -7.71 -3.51 -9.54
C PRO A 7 -6.93 -2.20 -9.43
N VAL A 8 -5.91 -2.04 -10.27
CA VAL A 8 -5.21 -0.76 -10.43
C VAL A 8 -6.13 0.32 -11.00
N LEU A 9 -5.86 1.58 -10.63
CA LEU A 9 -6.63 2.75 -11.00
C LEU A 9 -6.62 3.00 -12.52
N ASP A 10 -5.45 2.90 -13.14
CA ASP A 10 -5.27 3.07 -14.58
C ASP A 10 -4.18 2.12 -15.09
N PRO A 11 -4.56 1.01 -15.75
CA PRO A 11 -3.61 0.05 -16.32
C PRO A 11 -2.62 0.65 -17.31
N LYS A 12 -2.89 1.84 -17.88
CA LYS A 12 -1.97 2.49 -18.82
C LYS A 12 -0.81 3.23 -18.16
N LEU A 13 -0.88 3.43 -16.84
CA LEU A 13 0.13 4.16 -16.07
C LEU A 13 1.07 3.23 -15.29
N ILE A 14 0.82 1.92 -15.26
CA ILE A 14 1.72 0.96 -14.62
C ILE A 14 3.14 1.06 -15.24
N GLY A 15 4.16 0.96 -14.41
CA GLY A 15 5.56 1.10 -14.78
C GLY A 15 6.02 2.55 -15.02
N THR A 16 5.12 3.53 -14.92
CA THR A 16 5.48 4.96 -15.10
C THR A 16 5.75 5.67 -13.77
N TYR A 17 5.39 5.04 -12.65
CA TYR A 17 5.58 5.61 -11.32
C TYR A 17 7.05 5.51 -10.85
N PRO A 18 7.52 6.45 -10.01
CA PRO A 18 8.89 6.39 -9.49
C PRO A 18 9.17 5.08 -8.75
N ALA A 19 10.36 4.51 -8.98
CA ALA A 19 10.80 3.29 -8.29
C ALA A 19 10.82 3.48 -6.78
N LEU A 20 11.56 4.47 -6.29
CA LEU A 20 11.65 4.79 -4.88
C LEU A 20 10.48 5.65 -4.47
N THR A 21 9.61 5.10 -3.63
CA THR A 21 8.57 5.86 -2.93
C THR A 21 8.81 5.82 -1.43
N LYS A 22 8.14 6.70 -0.68
CA LYS A 22 8.29 6.66 0.78
C LYS A 22 7.72 5.33 1.29
N ALA A 23 8.53 4.58 2.03
CA ALA A 23 8.00 3.55 2.91
C ALA A 23 7.22 4.27 4.03
N GLY A 24 5.90 4.19 3.99
CA GLY A 24 5.03 4.99 4.85
C GLY A 24 3.80 4.22 5.26
N GLY A 25 3.79 3.77 6.52
CA GLY A 25 2.67 3.07 7.16
C GLY A 25 1.47 3.99 7.39
N GLY A 26 0.87 4.49 6.31
CA GLY A 26 -0.38 5.20 6.36
C GLY A 26 -1.51 4.32 6.89
N TYR A 27 -2.59 4.98 7.27
CA TYR A 27 -3.79 4.30 7.78
C TYR A 27 -4.90 4.12 6.75
N VAL A 28 -4.86 4.88 5.67
CA VAL A 28 -5.91 4.96 4.64
C VAL A 28 -5.31 4.86 3.24
N TRP A 29 -6.10 4.43 2.26
CA TRP A 29 -5.69 4.36 0.86
C TRP A 29 -6.85 4.78 -0.03
N ASP A 30 -6.54 5.43 -1.16
CA ASP A 30 -7.53 5.91 -2.13
C ASP A 30 -7.62 4.99 -3.35
N ALA A 31 -6.49 4.51 -3.87
CA ALA A 31 -6.47 3.60 -5.02
C ALA A 31 -5.16 2.81 -5.06
N VAL A 32 -5.18 1.66 -5.73
CA VAL A 32 -3.95 0.94 -6.11
C VAL A 32 -3.48 1.49 -7.46
N LEU A 33 -2.19 1.77 -7.58
CA LEU A 33 -1.57 2.28 -8.80
C LEU A 33 -0.89 1.17 -9.60
N GLU A 34 -0.18 0.27 -8.91
CA GLU A 34 0.43 -0.94 -9.46
C GLU A 34 0.80 -1.91 -8.34
N TYR A 35 0.93 -3.18 -8.67
CA TYR A 35 1.54 -4.19 -7.80
C TYR A 35 3.00 -4.37 -8.18
N ARG A 36 3.89 -4.45 -7.19
CA ARG A 36 5.33 -4.54 -7.39
C ARG A 36 5.88 -5.78 -6.71
N VAL A 37 6.74 -6.51 -7.42
CA VAL A 37 7.52 -7.61 -6.88
C VAL A 37 8.97 -7.20 -6.94
N TRP A 38 9.57 -6.93 -5.78
CA TRP A 38 10.98 -6.61 -5.65
C TRP A 38 11.82 -7.88 -5.76
N CYS A 39 12.97 -7.77 -6.40
CA CYS A 39 13.91 -8.86 -6.59
C CYS A 39 15.30 -8.41 -6.14
N HIS A 40 15.93 -9.26 -5.33
CA HIS A 40 17.26 -9.05 -4.75
C HIS A 40 18.19 -10.15 -5.25
N PRO A 41 18.86 -9.99 -6.39
CA PRO A 41 19.83 -10.99 -6.84
C PRO A 41 20.87 -11.21 -5.73
N GLU A 42 21.04 -12.44 -5.23
CA GLU A 42 21.92 -12.72 -4.08
C GLU A 42 23.38 -12.32 -4.36
N GLN A 43 23.85 -11.31 -3.60
CA GLN A 43 25.07 -11.16 -2.76
C GLN A 43 26.43 -11.80 -3.13
N ASP A 44 26.56 -12.64 -4.16
CA ASP A 44 27.83 -13.25 -4.60
C ASP A 44 28.28 -12.77 -5.99
N ALA A 45 27.57 -11.80 -6.58
CA ALA A 45 27.94 -11.20 -7.86
C ALA A 45 28.88 -10.00 -7.65
N PRO A 46 30.09 -9.99 -8.24
CA PRO A 46 30.92 -8.80 -8.24
C PRO A 46 30.24 -7.72 -9.08
N ASP A 47 29.85 -6.62 -8.43
CA ASP A 47 29.57 -5.29 -9.02
C ASP A 47 28.27 -5.07 -9.83
N GLU A 48 27.29 -5.98 -9.86
CA GLU A 48 25.95 -5.69 -10.44
C GLU A 48 24.80 -5.90 -9.41
N ASP A 49 24.94 -5.25 -8.26
CA ASP A 49 24.01 -5.21 -7.10
C ASP A 49 23.03 -4.02 -7.18
N SER A 50 21.97 -4.10 -7.98
CA SER A 50 20.85 -3.16 -7.83
C SER A 50 19.54 -3.90 -7.73
N ASP A 51 18.84 -3.67 -6.63
CA ASP A 51 17.44 -4.06 -6.48
C ASP A 51 16.64 -3.58 -7.70
N TYR A 52 15.79 -4.46 -8.21
CA TYR A 52 14.87 -4.15 -9.28
C TYR A 52 13.50 -4.71 -8.93
N TYR A 53 12.48 -4.28 -9.65
CA TYR A 53 11.13 -4.77 -9.45
C TYR A 53 10.42 -4.99 -10.78
N TYR A 54 9.50 -5.95 -10.76
CA TYR A 54 8.49 -6.10 -11.80
C TYR A 54 7.19 -5.46 -11.32
N TYR A 55 6.42 -4.90 -12.25
CA TYR A 55 5.13 -4.29 -11.98
C TYR A 55 4.00 -5.05 -12.68
N PHE A 56 2.83 -5.06 -12.06
CA PHE A 56 1.65 -5.80 -12.50
C PHE A 56 0.39 -4.95 -12.28
N ASP A 57 -0.63 -5.16 -13.12
CA ASP A 57 -1.95 -4.51 -12.97
C ASP A 57 -2.92 -5.29 -12.06
N ASN A 58 -2.54 -6.49 -11.65
CA ASN A 58 -3.29 -7.35 -10.76
C ASN A 58 -2.38 -8.09 -9.77
N TYR A 59 -2.91 -8.37 -8.60
CA TYR A 59 -2.15 -9.00 -7.52
C TYR A 59 -1.85 -10.47 -7.79
N GLU A 60 -2.80 -11.19 -8.40
CA GLU A 60 -2.69 -12.63 -8.62
C GLU A 60 -1.50 -12.98 -9.51
N GLU A 61 -1.29 -12.24 -10.60
CA GLU A 61 -0.13 -12.42 -11.47
C GLU A 61 1.17 -12.03 -10.78
N ALA A 62 1.16 -10.96 -9.98
CA ALA A 62 2.31 -10.56 -9.18
C ALA A 62 2.71 -11.67 -8.19
N LEU A 63 1.73 -12.27 -7.50
CA LEU A 63 1.96 -13.36 -6.55
C LEU A 63 2.48 -14.62 -7.26
N LEU A 64 1.85 -15.01 -8.36
CA LEU A 64 2.31 -16.15 -9.16
C LEU A 64 3.75 -15.95 -9.66
N PHE A 65 4.12 -14.72 -10.00
CA PHE A 65 5.48 -14.38 -10.39
C PHE A 65 6.45 -14.48 -9.21
N SER A 66 6.12 -13.90 -8.04
CA SER A 66 7.00 -13.94 -6.87
C SER A 66 7.26 -15.37 -6.38
N GLU A 67 6.27 -16.26 -6.46
CA GLU A 67 6.42 -17.68 -6.07
C GLU A 67 7.35 -18.48 -7.00
N GLN A 68 7.55 -18.01 -8.23
CA GLN A 68 8.36 -18.68 -9.26
C GLN A 68 9.77 -18.09 -9.40
N MET A 69 9.96 -16.84 -8.98
CA MET A 69 11.22 -16.12 -9.14
C MET A 69 12.09 -16.28 -7.89
N ALA A 70 13.31 -16.81 -8.09
CA ALA A 70 14.28 -16.88 -7.01
C ALA A 70 14.65 -15.48 -6.51
N ALA A 71 14.71 -15.31 -5.19
CA ALA A 71 15.01 -14.04 -4.52
C ALA A 71 14.03 -12.89 -4.80
N ALA A 72 12.78 -13.22 -5.16
CA ALA A 72 11.67 -12.25 -5.17
C ALA A 72 11.02 -12.13 -3.79
N GLU A 73 10.60 -10.92 -3.46
CA GLU A 73 9.77 -10.63 -2.28
C GLU A 73 8.28 -10.85 -2.57
N GLU A 74 7.45 -10.86 -1.51
CA GLU A 74 5.99 -10.86 -1.68
C GLU A 74 5.52 -9.57 -2.38
N PRO A 75 4.42 -9.62 -3.16
CA PRO A 75 3.95 -8.43 -3.87
C PRO A 75 3.52 -7.30 -2.92
N LEU A 76 4.07 -6.12 -3.15
CA LEU A 76 3.63 -4.87 -2.54
C LEU A 76 2.63 -4.17 -3.47
N ALA A 77 1.74 -3.38 -2.90
CA ALA A 77 0.86 -2.50 -3.63
C ALA A 77 1.38 -1.06 -3.54
N LEU A 78 1.63 -0.45 -4.69
CA LEU A 78 1.82 0.98 -4.77
C LEU A 78 0.46 1.65 -4.64
N VAL A 79 0.25 2.43 -3.58
CA VAL A 79 -1.04 3.06 -3.29
C VAL A 79 -0.99 4.57 -3.42
N LEU A 80 -2.07 5.12 -3.98
CA LEU A 80 -2.37 6.53 -3.96
C LEU A 80 -3.04 6.88 -2.63
N GLN A 81 -2.58 7.97 -2.02
CA GLN A 81 -3.23 8.62 -0.89
C GLN A 81 -3.41 10.09 -1.25
N ARG A 82 -4.66 10.51 -1.47
CA ARG A 82 -5.00 11.92 -1.74
C ARG A 82 -4.95 12.77 -0.48
N GLU A 83 -5.24 12.14 0.65
CA GLU A 83 -5.05 12.65 2.01
C GLU A 83 -4.61 11.46 2.88
N TYR A 84 -3.83 11.72 3.93
CA TYR A 84 -3.35 10.65 4.80
C TYR A 84 -3.31 11.05 6.27
N ILE A 85 -3.29 10.02 7.12
CA ILE A 85 -3.07 10.17 8.55
C ILE A 85 -1.65 9.70 8.83
N ASP A 86 -0.88 10.56 9.49
CA ASP A 86 0.43 10.24 10.04
C ASP A 86 0.33 10.02 11.55
N GLU A 87 1.23 9.21 12.09
CA GLU A 87 1.34 8.97 13.53
C GLU A 87 2.79 9.16 13.98
N PRO A 88 3.26 10.41 14.17
CA PRO A 88 4.64 10.68 14.58
C PRO A 88 5.00 10.05 15.93
N GLU A 89 4.04 9.95 16.84
CA GLU A 89 4.15 9.24 18.11
C GLU A 89 2.90 8.37 18.32
N PRO A 90 3.02 7.21 18.99
CA PRO A 90 1.88 6.34 19.25
C PRO A 90 0.68 7.09 19.87
N GLY A 91 -0.46 7.04 19.19
CA GLY A 91 -1.70 7.72 19.57
C GLY A 91 -1.82 9.19 19.15
N GLN A 92 -0.78 9.80 18.58
CA GLN A 92 -0.82 11.15 18.04
C GLN A 92 -1.08 11.09 16.54
N TYR A 93 -2.31 11.41 16.13
CA TYR A 93 -2.70 11.37 14.73
C TYR A 93 -2.71 12.75 14.11
N VAL A 94 -2.07 12.90 12.95
CA VAL A 94 -2.01 14.16 12.19
C VAL A 94 -2.58 13.94 10.80
N HIS A 95 -3.55 14.77 10.40
CA HIS A 95 -4.16 14.70 9.09
C HIS A 95 -3.43 15.62 8.12
N PHE A 96 -2.88 15.02 7.05
CA PHE A 96 -2.27 15.74 5.93
C PHE A 96 -3.19 15.73 4.72
N LYS A 97 -3.44 16.92 4.17
CA LYS A 97 -4.23 17.15 2.96
C LYS A 97 -3.35 17.34 1.73
N GLU A 98 -2.49 16.37 1.49
CA GLU A 98 -1.60 16.37 0.34
C GLU A 98 -1.57 14.97 -0.28
N GLU A 99 -1.37 14.95 -1.59
CA GLU A 99 -1.27 13.70 -2.33
C GLU A 99 0.13 13.08 -2.15
N ARG A 100 0.18 11.77 -1.94
CA ARG A 100 1.42 11.00 -1.98
C ARG A 100 1.19 9.60 -2.51
N ILE A 101 2.30 8.98 -2.90
CA ILE A 101 2.38 7.58 -3.31
C ILE A 101 3.27 6.84 -2.30
N THR A 102 2.85 5.64 -1.90
CA THR A 102 3.60 4.80 -0.96
C THR A 102 3.39 3.33 -1.26
N GLU A 103 4.34 2.48 -0.90
CA GLU A 103 4.21 1.02 -1.00
C GLU A 103 3.65 0.43 0.28
N TRP A 104 2.64 -0.43 0.13
CA TRP A 104 1.98 -1.13 1.22
C TRP A 104 2.05 -2.65 1.01
N PRO A 105 2.15 -3.44 2.09
CA PRO A 105 1.80 -4.85 2.03
C PRO A 105 0.37 -5.01 1.49
N ALA A 106 0.18 -5.90 0.50
CA ALA A 106 -1.12 -6.06 -0.15
C ALA A 106 -2.24 -6.34 0.87
N ALA A 107 -1.96 -7.08 1.95
CA ALA A 107 -2.89 -7.35 3.03
C ALA A 107 -3.55 -6.09 3.64
N PHE A 108 -2.90 -4.91 3.59
CA PHE A 108 -3.49 -3.66 4.09
C PHE A 108 -4.62 -3.13 3.20
N LEU A 109 -4.75 -3.60 1.96
CA LEU A 109 -5.87 -3.27 1.08
C LEU A 109 -7.18 -3.94 1.50
N SER A 110 -7.14 -4.89 2.45
CA SER A 110 -8.34 -5.40 3.10
C SER A 110 -9.01 -4.36 4.02
N ARG A 111 -8.28 -3.31 4.41
CA ARG A 111 -8.84 -2.17 5.16
C ARG A 111 -9.84 -1.43 4.27
N PRO A 112 -10.91 -0.85 4.84
CA PRO A 112 -11.86 -0.05 4.08
C PRO A 112 -11.16 1.03 3.25
N GLN A 113 -11.51 1.11 1.96
CA GLN A 113 -11.05 2.18 1.09
C GLN A 113 -11.50 3.53 1.64
N ARG A 114 -10.62 4.53 1.59
CA ARG A 114 -10.91 5.87 2.10
C ARG A 114 -12.11 6.46 1.36
N ASN A 115 -13.01 7.08 2.12
CA ASN A 115 -14.06 7.94 1.61
C ASN A 115 -14.06 9.29 2.36
N GLU A 116 -14.99 10.17 2.00
CA GLU A 116 -15.10 11.53 2.55
C GLU A 116 -15.28 11.57 4.08
N ARG A 117 -15.78 10.48 4.70
CA ARG A 117 -15.96 10.41 6.16
C ARG A 117 -14.83 9.71 6.90
N THR A 118 -14.02 8.90 6.23
CA THR A 118 -12.99 8.06 6.88
C THR A 118 -12.06 8.85 7.81
N ILE A 119 -11.46 9.93 7.31
CA ILE A 119 -10.55 10.74 8.13
C ILE A 119 -11.33 11.64 9.11
N PRO A 120 -12.40 12.37 8.72
CA PRO A 120 -13.18 13.17 9.66
C PRO A 120 -13.71 12.37 10.85
N ASP A 121 -14.27 11.18 10.63
CA ASP A 121 -14.79 10.32 11.70
C ASP A 121 -13.68 9.85 12.64
N PHE A 122 -12.50 9.52 12.09
CA PHE A 122 -11.36 9.07 12.89
C PHE A 122 -10.77 10.20 13.75
N MET A 123 -10.73 11.42 13.20
CA MET A 123 -10.17 12.61 13.85
C MET A 123 -11.16 13.33 14.78
N ASP A 124 -12.42 12.89 14.83
CA ASP A 124 -13.43 13.50 15.70
C ASP A 124 -12.99 13.42 17.19
N PRO A 125 -13.10 14.51 17.97
CA PRO A 125 -12.81 14.48 19.41
C PRO A 125 -13.64 13.46 20.19
N ASN A 126 -14.80 13.07 19.66
CA ASN A 126 -15.71 12.07 20.22
C ASN A 126 -15.63 10.73 19.47
N ALA A 127 -14.63 10.53 18.61
CA ALA A 127 -14.40 9.25 17.94
C ALA A 127 -14.34 8.13 18.99
N PRO A 128 -14.89 6.95 18.68
CA PRO A 128 -14.93 5.86 19.65
C PRO A 128 -13.50 5.37 19.95
N THR A 129 -13.29 4.80 21.14
CA THR A 129 -11.96 4.37 21.58
C THR A 129 -11.35 3.29 20.68
N ASN A 130 -12.17 2.50 19.99
CA ASN A 130 -11.77 1.50 18.99
C ASN A 130 -11.69 2.06 17.55
N ARG A 131 -11.61 3.38 17.36
CA ARG A 131 -11.52 4.04 16.03
C ARG A 131 -10.45 3.45 15.12
N LEU A 132 -9.34 2.96 15.68
CA LEU A 132 -8.25 2.34 14.92
C LEU A 132 -8.65 0.98 14.36
N ASP A 133 -9.39 0.17 15.12
CA ASP A 133 -9.90 -1.12 14.66
C ASP A 133 -10.97 -0.93 13.59
N ILE A 134 -11.81 0.09 13.73
CA ILE A 134 -12.78 0.50 12.71
C ILE A 134 -12.06 0.92 11.42
N LEU A 135 -11.03 1.77 11.53
CA LEU A 135 -10.23 2.22 10.39
C LEU A 135 -9.51 1.07 9.67
N ARG A 136 -9.14 0.03 10.42
CA ARG A 136 -8.52 -1.19 9.89
C ARG A 136 -9.54 -2.22 9.38
N GLY A 137 -10.83 -1.97 9.50
CA GLY A 137 -11.89 -2.91 9.10
C GLY A 137 -12.05 -4.13 10.00
N ILE A 138 -11.51 -4.08 11.22
CA ILE A 138 -11.54 -5.18 12.20
C ILE A 138 -12.78 -5.05 13.11
N ALA A 139 -13.36 -3.85 13.21
CA ALA A 139 -14.56 -3.56 13.97
C ALA A 139 -15.56 -2.74 13.14
N ILE A 140 -16.84 -2.76 13.55
CA ILE A 140 -17.87 -1.88 13.00
C ILE A 140 -17.93 -0.55 13.79
N PRO A 141 -18.32 0.56 13.15
CA PRO A 141 -18.53 1.86 13.80
C PRO A 141 -19.57 1.83 14.93
#